data_AF-A0A969UY18-F1
#
_entry.id   AF-A0A969UY18-F1
#
_cell.length_a   1.000
_cell.length_b   1.000
_cell.length_c   1.000
_cell.angle_alpha   90.00
_cell.angle_beta   90.00
_cell.angle_gamma   90.00
#
_symmetry.space_group_name_H-M   'P 1'
#
loop_
_entity.id
_entity.type
_entity.pdbx_description
1 polymer ?
#
loop_
_entity_poly.entity_id
_entity_poly.type
_entity_poly.pdbx_seq_one_letter_code
_entity_poly.pdbx_strand_id
1 'polypeptide(L)'
;MPESTPETGLAHIKIILVEPSGALNVGSVARVMKNMGLNQMVLVNPQCDWLSPEARQMAVHAIDVLEAAQEVATLPAALRGCQKAIATTGRDRTAPSVNLEPARTTLPWLLEASSHHPSWQSALIFGREDRGLTKEELNYAQRSIRIPSSDIYPSLNLAQAVAICCYELYVYVLERKELSDRQPETSFPSSLTPVVDLASLDTLEGYYQQLEALLLKIGYLYPHTSASRMEKLRRLYNRADLSDPEVAMLRGVLSQVEWALYVQQSDSR
;
A
#
# COMPACT_ATOMS: atom_id res chain seq x y z
N MET A 1 26.78 14.56 19.56
CA MET A 1 25.61 14.98 18.76
C MET A 1 25.39 13.88 17.76
N PRO A 2 24.29 13.10 17.77
CA PRO A 2 24.04 12.20 16.66
C PRO A 2 23.76 13.08 15.44
N GLU A 3 24.55 12.89 14.37
CA GLU A 3 24.28 13.50 13.08
C GLU A 3 22.83 13.16 12.70
N SER A 4 22.02 14.19 12.49
CA SER A 4 20.69 14.02 11.92
C SER A 4 20.86 13.34 10.56
N THR A 5 20.47 12.06 10.46
CA THR A 5 20.31 11.40 9.17
C THR A 5 19.48 12.32 8.28
N PRO A 6 19.96 12.70 7.09
CA PRO A 6 19.18 13.53 6.19
C PRO A 6 17.83 12.82 5.98
N GLU A 7 16.72 13.53 6.24
CA GLU A 7 15.39 12.99 5.96
C GLU A 7 15.36 12.58 4.50
N THR A 8 15.42 11.28 4.26
CA THR A 8 15.29 10.73 2.92
C THR A 8 13.87 10.98 2.49
N GLY A 9 13.66 11.36 1.22
CA GLY A 9 12.32 11.49 0.64
C GLY A 9 11.48 10.21 0.67
N LEU A 10 11.99 9.12 1.28
CA LEU A 10 11.37 7.81 1.42
C LEU A 10 10.89 7.52 2.85
N ALA A 11 11.12 8.43 3.82
CA ALA A 11 10.81 8.20 5.23
C ALA A 11 9.32 7.94 5.52
N HIS A 12 8.43 8.31 4.59
CA HIS A 12 6.97 8.11 4.69
C HIS A 12 6.47 6.81 4.01
N ILE A 13 7.38 5.98 3.48
CA ILE A 13 7.02 4.70 2.86
C ILE A 13 7.16 3.56 3.88
N LYS A 14 6.04 2.92 4.18
CA LYS A 14 5.97 1.65 4.90
C LYS A 14 6.23 0.49 3.94
N ILE A 15 7.24 -0.32 4.24
CA ILE A 15 7.44 -1.64 3.62
C ILE A 15 6.67 -2.65 4.46
N ILE A 16 5.60 -3.21 3.87
CA ILE A 16 4.70 -4.14 4.55
C ILE A 16 4.97 -5.56 4.05
N LEU A 17 5.33 -6.47 4.95
CA LEU A 17 5.50 -7.89 4.66
C LEU A 17 4.32 -8.68 5.24
N VAL A 18 3.55 -9.35 4.38
CA VAL A 18 2.39 -10.15 4.78
C VAL A 18 2.78 -11.60 4.97
N GLU A 19 2.65 -12.07 6.21
CA GLU A 19 2.96 -13.43 6.66
C GLU A 19 4.33 -13.94 6.19
N PRO A 20 5.44 -13.18 6.38
CA PRO A 20 6.77 -13.67 6.01
C PRO A 20 7.12 -14.93 6.80
N SER A 21 7.61 -15.94 6.09
CA SER A 21 7.94 -17.26 6.66
C SER A 21 9.45 -17.50 6.84
N GLY A 22 10.30 -16.74 6.15
CA GLY A 22 11.75 -16.87 6.26
C GLY A 22 12.42 -15.76 7.09
N ALA A 23 12.89 -16.08 8.29
CA ALA A 23 13.65 -15.15 9.14
C ALA A 23 14.86 -14.51 8.42
N LEU A 24 15.59 -15.31 7.63
CA LEU A 24 16.68 -14.83 6.77
C LEU A 24 16.23 -13.80 5.73
N ASN A 25 15.03 -13.97 5.16
CA ASN A 25 14.46 -13.01 4.22
C ASN A 25 14.12 -11.71 4.94
N VAL A 26 13.49 -11.76 6.11
CA VAL A 26 13.14 -10.54 6.87
C VAL A 26 14.39 -9.73 7.23
N GLY A 27 15.46 -10.39 7.69
CA GLY A 27 16.75 -9.74 7.92
C GLY A 27 17.36 -9.15 6.64
N SER A 28 17.28 -9.86 5.52
CA SER A 28 17.76 -9.37 4.23
C SER A 28 16.96 -8.16 3.73
N VAL A 29 15.64 -8.15 3.94
CA VAL A 29 14.75 -7.00 3.65
C VAL A 29 15.17 -5.79 4.47
N ALA A 30 15.40 -5.95 5.78
CA ALA A 30 15.84 -4.84 6.63
C ALA A 30 17.15 -4.22 6.13
N ARG A 31 18.12 -5.06 5.73
CA ARG A 31 19.37 -4.62 5.12
C ARG A 31 19.14 -3.84 3.83
N VAL A 32 18.31 -4.36 2.93
CA VAL A 32 17.94 -3.70 1.68
C VAL A 32 17.29 -2.34 1.93
N MET A 33 16.35 -2.26 2.86
CA MET A 33 15.69 -1.01 3.23
C MET A 33 16.71 0.02 3.69
N LYS A 34 17.61 -0.35 4.62
CA LYS A 34 18.65 0.55 5.11
C LYS A 34 19.62 0.99 4.02
N ASN A 35 20.00 0.09 3.10
CA ASN A 35 20.85 0.43 1.96
C ASN A 35 20.24 1.52 1.06
N MET A 36 18.91 1.57 0.96
CA MET A 36 18.16 2.51 0.11
C MET A 36 17.54 3.67 0.90
N GLY A 37 17.83 3.79 2.20
CA GLY A 37 17.33 4.88 3.04
C GLY A 37 15.86 4.76 3.45
N LEU A 38 15.29 3.55 3.47
CA LEU A 38 13.99 3.26 4.07
C LEU A 38 14.18 2.66 5.47
N ASN A 39 13.26 2.97 6.39
CA ASN A 39 13.35 2.53 7.79
C ASN A 39 12.01 2.10 8.40
N GLN A 40 10.87 2.31 7.73
CA GLN A 40 9.56 1.89 8.25
C GLN A 40 9.20 0.48 7.75
N MET A 41 9.48 -0.53 8.57
CA MET A 41 9.09 -1.92 8.30
C MET A 41 7.83 -2.27 9.12
N VAL A 42 6.86 -2.92 8.47
CA VAL A 42 5.68 -3.47 9.14
C VAL A 42 5.53 -4.95 8.77
N LEU A 43 5.39 -5.80 9.78
CA LEU A 43 5.21 -7.23 9.64
C LEU A 43 3.75 -7.57 9.98
N VAL A 44 3.02 -8.11 9.02
CA VAL A 44 1.64 -8.56 9.22
C VAL A 44 1.67 -10.05 9.51
N ASN A 45 1.29 -10.44 10.73
CA ASN A 45 1.20 -11.85 11.15
C ASN A 45 2.43 -12.70 10.74
N PRO A 46 3.66 -12.32 11.09
CA PRO A 46 4.87 -13.05 10.71
C PRO A 46 4.83 -14.52 11.17
N GLN A 47 5.25 -15.43 10.30
CA GLN A 47 5.23 -16.89 10.52
C GLN A 47 6.62 -17.46 10.84
N CYS A 48 7.53 -16.60 11.31
CA CYS A 48 8.88 -16.92 11.71
C CYS A 48 9.30 -16.06 12.90
N ASP A 49 10.43 -16.38 13.53
CA ASP A 49 11.09 -15.47 14.47
C ASP A 49 11.96 -14.48 13.68
N TRP A 50 11.47 -13.27 13.43
CA TRP A 50 12.21 -12.24 12.68
C TRP A 50 13.29 -11.54 13.50
N LEU A 51 13.39 -11.84 14.80
CA LEU A 51 14.46 -11.35 15.68
C LEU A 51 15.49 -12.44 16.00
N SER A 52 15.40 -13.59 15.32
CA SER A 52 16.33 -14.71 15.49
C SER A 52 17.77 -14.31 15.18
N PRO A 53 18.77 -15.06 15.71
CA PRO A 53 20.18 -14.83 15.38
C PRO A 53 20.45 -14.80 13.87
N GLU A 54 19.76 -15.64 13.10
CA GLU A 54 19.89 -15.73 11.65
C GLU A 54 19.33 -14.48 10.96
N ALA A 55 18.16 -13.99 11.39
CA ALA A 55 17.60 -12.74 10.86
C ALA A 55 18.54 -11.56 11.14
N ARG A 56 19.04 -11.45 12.39
CA ARG A 56 20.00 -10.43 12.80
C ARG A 56 21.31 -10.52 12.00
N GLN A 57 21.80 -11.74 11.75
CA GLN A 57 22.99 -11.97 10.93
C GLN A 57 22.78 -11.47 9.49
N MET A 58 21.62 -11.69 8.90
CA MET A 58 21.32 -11.21 7.54
C MET A 58 21.13 -9.69 7.47
N ALA A 59 20.62 -9.07 8.54
CA ALA A 59 20.47 -7.62 8.62
C ALA A 59 21.80 -6.88 8.77
N VAL A 60 22.81 -7.50 9.38
CA VAL A 60 24.15 -6.92 9.60
C VAL A 60 24.05 -5.59 10.35
N HIS A 61 24.19 -4.46 9.67
CA HIS A 61 24.10 -3.12 10.26
C HIS A 61 22.67 -2.56 10.28
N ALA A 62 21.69 -3.30 9.79
CA ALA A 62 20.28 -2.92 9.74
C ALA A 62 19.44 -3.56 10.86
N ILE A 63 20.07 -4.01 11.95
CA ILE A 63 19.38 -4.57 13.12
C ILE A 63 18.40 -3.55 13.72
N ASP A 64 18.74 -2.27 13.69
CA ASP A 64 17.85 -1.18 14.11
C ASP A 64 16.54 -1.14 13.32
N VAL A 65 16.57 -1.43 12.01
CA VAL A 65 15.33 -1.52 11.19
C VAL A 65 14.50 -2.75 11.58
N LEU A 66 15.14 -3.88 11.88
CA LEU A 66 14.44 -5.07 12.40
C LEU A 66 13.80 -4.83 13.77
N GLU A 67 14.55 -4.22 14.70
CA GLU A 67 14.09 -3.98 16.07
C GLU A 67 13.02 -2.88 16.14
N ALA A 68 13.05 -1.92 15.22
CA ALA A 68 12.02 -0.91 15.06
C ALA A 68 10.80 -1.39 14.23
N ALA A 69 10.85 -2.59 13.65
CA ALA A 69 9.75 -3.11 12.83
C ALA A 69 8.47 -3.25 13.66
N GLN A 70 7.34 -2.79 13.12
CA GLN A 70 6.05 -2.91 13.78
C GLN A 70 5.39 -4.23 13.41
N GLU A 71 5.04 -5.04 14.42
CA GLU A 71 4.18 -6.22 14.22
C GLU A 71 2.71 -5.83 14.35
N VAL A 72 1.88 -6.30 13.42
CA VAL A 72 0.42 -6.18 13.49
C VAL A 72 -0.28 -7.46 13.04
N ALA A 73 -1.52 -7.67 13.50
CA ALA A 73 -2.26 -8.89 13.19
C ALA A 73 -2.83 -8.94 11.77
N THR A 74 -3.13 -7.79 11.15
CA THR A 74 -3.87 -7.75 9.87
C THR A 74 -3.35 -6.67 8.93
N LEU A 75 -3.53 -6.88 7.62
CA LEU A 75 -3.14 -5.91 6.60
C LEU A 75 -3.86 -4.55 6.74
N PRO A 76 -5.19 -4.49 7.02
CA PRO A 76 -5.85 -3.22 7.33
C PRO A 76 -5.21 -2.45 8.49
N ALA A 77 -4.69 -3.14 9.51
CA ALA A 77 -4.00 -2.48 10.62
C ALA A 77 -2.67 -1.85 10.17
N ALA A 78 -1.92 -2.53 9.29
CA ALA A 78 -0.67 -2.00 8.73
C ALA A 78 -0.89 -0.76 7.84
N LEU A 79 -2.04 -0.69 7.17
CA LEU A 79 -2.41 0.38 6.24
C LEU A 79 -3.06 1.60 6.90
N ARG A 80 -3.29 1.58 8.22
CA ARG A 80 -3.88 2.73 8.93
C ARG A 80 -3.06 3.99 8.72
N GLY A 81 -3.75 5.08 8.40
CA GLY A 81 -3.17 6.39 8.14
C GLY A 81 -2.40 6.51 6.82
N CYS A 82 -2.32 5.45 6.01
CA CYS A 82 -1.76 5.53 4.67
C CYS A 82 -2.80 6.07 3.69
N GLN A 83 -2.39 6.96 2.78
CA GLN A 83 -3.25 7.48 1.71
C GLN A 83 -3.07 6.65 0.44
N LYS A 84 -1.90 6.05 0.26
CA LYS A 84 -1.52 5.34 -0.96
C LYS A 84 -0.94 3.97 -0.63
N ALA A 85 -1.33 2.96 -1.40
CA ALA A 85 -0.78 1.63 -1.31
C ALA A 85 -0.58 1.01 -2.70
N ILE A 86 0.59 0.40 -2.89
CA ILE A 86 0.89 -0.47 -4.01
C ILE A 86 1.07 -1.89 -3.49
N ALA A 87 0.39 -2.85 -4.11
CA ALA A 87 0.62 -4.27 -3.88
C ALA A 87 1.55 -4.87 -4.94
N THR A 88 2.37 -5.84 -4.55
CA THR A 88 3.27 -6.56 -5.47
C THR A 88 2.76 -7.96 -5.77
N THR A 89 2.95 -8.42 -7.02
CA THR A 89 2.59 -9.78 -7.43
C THR A 89 3.53 -10.31 -8.51
N GLY A 90 3.91 -11.59 -8.39
CA GLY A 90 4.69 -12.31 -9.40
C GLY A 90 3.84 -13.10 -10.40
N ARG A 91 2.52 -13.23 -10.15
CA ARG A 91 1.64 -14.06 -10.99
C ARG A 91 1.19 -13.29 -12.23
N ASP A 92 1.64 -13.76 -13.37
CA ASP A 92 1.04 -13.43 -14.67
C ASP A 92 -0.16 -14.36 -14.87
N ARG A 93 -1.34 -13.77 -15.13
CA ARG A 93 -2.47 -14.44 -15.83
C ARG A 93 -3.24 -15.51 -15.03
N THR A 94 -4.43 -15.12 -14.55
CA THR A 94 -5.68 -15.94 -14.53
C THR A 94 -6.86 -15.19 -13.92
N ALA A 95 -6.64 -14.06 -13.23
CA ALA A 95 -7.72 -13.15 -12.85
C ALA A 95 -7.77 -11.98 -13.85
N PRO A 96 -8.81 -11.82 -14.69
CA PRO A 96 -9.00 -10.70 -15.62
C PRO A 96 -9.11 -9.31 -14.96
N SER A 97 -8.74 -9.23 -13.70
CA SER A 97 -9.31 -8.29 -12.77
C SER A 97 -8.23 -7.36 -12.21
N VAL A 98 -6.99 -7.81 -12.01
CA VAL A 98 -5.89 -6.96 -11.52
C VAL A 98 -5.22 -6.23 -12.70
N ASN A 99 -5.34 -4.90 -12.73
CA ASN A 99 -4.56 -4.07 -13.65
C ASN A 99 -3.12 -4.03 -13.15
N LEU A 100 -2.22 -4.76 -13.82
CA LEU A 100 -0.81 -4.81 -13.45
C LEU A 100 -0.06 -3.68 -14.14
N GLU A 101 0.49 -2.79 -13.34
CA GLU A 101 1.26 -1.66 -13.85
C GLU A 101 2.77 -1.95 -13.78
N PRO A 102 3.60 -1.35 -14.67
CA PRO A 102 5.05 -1.49 -14.59
C PRO A 102 5.62 -0.85 -13.33
N ALA A 103 6.45 -1.60 -12.59
CA ALA A 103 7.03 -1.14 -11.32
C ALA A 103 7.73 0.23 -11.45
N ARG A 104 8.55 0.42 -12.49
CA ARG A 104 9.33 1.65 -12.72
C ARG A 104 8.47 2.91 -12.85
N THR A 105 7.32 2.82 -13.53
CA THR A 105 6.45 3.99 -13.76
C THR A 105 5.47 4.22 -12.63
N THR A 106 5.15 3.19 -11.84
CA THR A 106 4.09 3.25 -10.84
C THR A 106 4.62 3.47 -9.43
N LEU A 107 5.80 2.95 -9.07
CA LEU A 107 6.40 3.18 -7.75
C LEU A 107 6.54 4.67 -7.37
N PRO A 108 6.93 5.58 -8.29
CA PRO A 108 6.98 7.01 -8.01
C PRO A 108 5.68 7.63 -7.48
N TRP A 109 4.53 7.05 -7.81
CA TRP A 109 3.22 7.52 -7.34
C TRP A 109 3.10 7.51 -5.82
N LEU A 110 3.82 6.61 -5.12
CA LEU A 110 3.88 6.59 -3.65
C LEU A 110 4.52 7.84 -3.06
N LEU A 111 5.37 8.53 -3.83
CA LEU A 111 6.12 9.71 -3.39
C LEU A 111 5.42 11.03 -3.77
N GLU A 112 4.45 10.98 -4.69
CA GLU A 112 3.69 12.15 -5.10
C GLU A 112 2.88 12.74 -3.93
N ALA A 113 2.87 14.06 -3.83
CA ALA A 113 2.20 14.87 -2.80
C ALA A 113 2.76 14.78 -1.36
N SER A 114 3.70 13.87 -1.08
CA SER A 114 4.38 13.79 0.22
C SER A 114 5.04 15.10 0.66
N SER A 115 5.56 15.89 -0.29
CA SER A 115 6.17 17.19 -0.01
C SER A 115 5.18 18.27 0.46
N HIS A 116 3.89 18.12 0.11
CA HIS A 116 2.83 19.06 0.49
C HIS A 116 2.07 18.58 1.72
N HIS A 117 2.13 17.29 2.04
CA HIS A 117 1.50 16.68 3.21
C HIS A 117 2.50 15.80 3.97
N PRO A 118 3.33 16.38 4.85
CA PRO A 118 4.37 15.65 5.58
C PRO A 118 3.85 14.51 6.46
N SER A 119 2.57 14.57 6.85
CA SER A 119 1.90 13.52 7.63
C SER A 119 1.41 12.34 6.79
N TRP A 120 1.38 12.46 5.47
CA TRP A 120 0.93 11.37 4.61
C TRP A 120 1.89 10.20 4.66
N GLN A 121 1.32 9.00 4.63
CA GLN A 121 2.07 7.77 4.59
C GLN A 121 1.65 6.97 3.36
N SER A 122 2.63 6.27 2.79
CA SER A 122 2.46 5.41 1.64
C SER A 122 2.88 4.00 2.01
N ALA A 123 2.29 3.00 1.37
CA ALA A 123 2.58 1.60 1.65
C ALA A 123 3.00 0.84 0.38
N LEU A 124 4.02 0.01 0.51
CA LEU A 124 4.39 -0.98 -0.50
C LEU A 124 4.30 -2.37 0.11
N ILE A 125 3.41 -3.19 -0.44
CA ILE A 125 2.97 -4.45 0.17
C ILE A 125 3.57 -5.63 -0.57
N PHE A 126 4.21 -6.52 0.19
CA PHE A 126 4.78 -7.78 -0.28
C PHE A 126 4.10 -8.96 0.40
N GLY A 127 3.83 -10.01 -0.36
CA GLY A 127 3.18 -11.21 0.14
C GLY A 127 4.17 -12.31 0.57
N ARG A 128 3.58 -13.42 0.99
CA ARG A 128 4.25 -14.67 1.37
C ARG A 128 5.17 -15.17 0.26
N GLU A 129 6.27 -15.81 0.63
CA GLU A 129 7.26 -16.32 -0.33
C GLU A 129 6.73 -17.42 -1.26
N ASP A 130 5.85 -18.28 -0.75
CA ASP A 130 5.33 -19.45 -1.44
C ASP A 130 4.18 -19.13 -2.41
N ARG A 131 3.30 -18.19 -2.02
CA ARG A 131 2.01 -17.96 -2.70
C ARG A 131 1.71 -16.51 -3.00
N GLY A 132 2.51 -15.57 -2.49
CA GLY A 132 2.30 -14.13 -2.64
C GLY A 132 1.10 -13.62 -1.83
N LEU A 133 0.56 -12.48 -2.28
CA LEU A 133 -0.66 -11.89 -1.71
C LEU A 133 -1.90 -12.63 -2.19
N THR A 134 -2.87 -12.78 -1.30
CA THR A 134 -4.21 -13.26 -1.65
C THR A 134 -4.94 -12.22 -2.50
N LYS A 135 -5.99 -12.67 -3.18
CA LYS A 135 -6.84 -11.76 -3.96
C LYS A 135 -7.48 -10.67 -3.09
N GLU A 136 -7.85 -11.01 -1.86
CA GLU A 136 -8.40 -10.07 -0.89
C GLU A 136 -7.34 -9.06 -0.45
N GLU A 137 -6.12 -9.51 -0.19
CA GLU A 137 -4.99 -8.63 0.16
C GLU A 137 -4.66 -7.62 -0.94
N LEU A 138 -4.70 -8.06 -2.21
CA LEU A 138 -4.51 -7.18 -3.38
C LEU A 138 -5.57 -6.06 -3.45
N ASN A 139 -6.77 -6.27 -2.92
CA ASN A 139 -7.86 -5.30 -2.99
C ASN A 139 -7.75 -4.15 -1.98
N TYR A 140 -6.83 -4.25 -1.01
CA TYR A 140 -6.53 -3.14 -0.10
C TYR A 140 -5.60 -2.09 -0.71
N ALA A 141 -4.91 -2.42 -1.80
CA ALA A 141 -4.09 -1.47 -2.53
C ALA A 141 -4.88 -0.81 -3.67
N GLN A 142 -4.59 0.47 -3.93
CA GLN A 142 -5.16 1.16 -5.09
C GLN A 142 -4.53 0.69 -6.40
N ARG A 143 -3.25 0.32 -6.35
CA ARG A 143 -2.48 -0.10 -7.51
C ARG A 143 -1.75 -1.40 -7.24
N SER A 144 -1.47 -2.13 -8.31
CA SER A 144 -0.71 -3.37 -8.24
C SER A 144 0.39 -3.34 -9.28
N ILE A 145 1.60 -3.71 -8.87
CA ILE A 145 2.75 -3.79 -9.76
C ILE A 145 3.23 -5.23 -9.91
N ARG A 146 3.84 -5.47 -11.07
CA ARG A 146 4.65 -6.67 -11.31
C ARG A 146 6.08 -6.24 -11.62
N ILE A 147 7.03 -6.92 -10.99
CA ILE A 147 8.44 -6.84 -11.38
C ILE A 147 8.62 -7.75 -12.60
N PRO A 148 9.05 -7.22 -13.75
CA PRO A 148 9.34 -8.05 -14.90
C PRO A 148 10.41 -9.10 -14.56
N SER A 149 10.11 -10.36 -14.83
CA SER A 149 10.98 -11.51 -14.61
C SER A 149 10.83 -12.50 -15.78
N SER A 150 11.74 -13.47 -15.88
CA SER A 150 11.72 -14.46 -16.96
C SER A 150 10.44 -15.31 -16.89
N ASP A 151 9.80 -15.55 -18.04
CA ASP A 151 8.64 -16.45 -18.14
C ASP A 151 8.97 -17.90 -17.74
N ILE A 152 10.25 -18.29 -17.77
CA ILE A 152 10.71 -19.63 -17.39
C ILE A 152 10.67 -19.80 -15.86
N TYR A 153 11.01 -18.74 -15.12
CA TYR A 153 11.04 -18.75 -13.66
C TYR A 153 10.69 -17.35 -13.12
N PRO A 154 9.39 -17.01 -13.06
CA PRO A 154 8.96 -15.64 -12.80
C PRO A 154 8.95 -15.27 -11.31
N SER A 155 9.16 -16.24 -10.42
CA SER A 155 9.14 -16.05 -8.97
C SER A 155 10.48 -15.50 -8.48
N LEU A 156 10.42 -14.31 -7.86
CA LEU A 156 11.57 -13.71 -7.17
C LEU A 156 11.50 -14.02 -5.68
N ASN A 157 12.67 -14.19 -5.06
CA ASN A 157 12.74 -14.22 -3.60
C ASN A 157 12.23 -12.89 -3.02
N LEU A 158 11.62 -12.94 -1.82
CA LEU A 158 11.05 -11.77 -1.15
C LEU A 158 12.03 -10.60 -1.03
N ALA A 159 13.25 -10.84 -0.52
CA ALA A 159 14.25 -9.80 -0.35
C ALA A 159 14.73 -9.22 -1.69
N GLN A 160 14.76 -10.04 -2.75
CA GLN A 160 15.10 -9.58 -4.11
C GLN A 160 14.00 -8.69 -4.70
N ALA A 161 12.73 -9.05 -4.51
CA ALA A 161 11.61 -8.24 -4.94
C ALA A 161 11.59 -6.87 -4.23
N VAL A 162 11.81 -6.88 -2.91
CA VAL A 162 11.97 -5.65 -2.11
C VAL A 162 13.15 -4.84 -2.63
N ALA A 163 14.30 -5.47 -2.92
CA ALA A 163 15.49 -4.77 -3.39
C ALA A 163 15.26 -4.00 -4.68
N ILE A 164 14.59 -4.61 -5.66
CA ILE A 164 14.27 -3.94 -6.92
C ILE A 164 13.35 -2.75 -6.69
N CYS A 165 12.29 -2.90 -5.90
CA CYS A 165 11.37 -1.80 -5.64
C CYS A 165 12.02 -0.65 -4.84
N CYS A 166 12.78 -0.96 -3.79
CA CYS A 166 13.47 0.05 -2.99
C CYS A 166 14.53 0.78 -3.81
N TYR A 167 15.25 0.07 -4.67
CA TYR A 167 16.22 0.67 -5.59
C TYR A 167 15.56 1.63 -6.57
N GLU A 168 14.47 1.23 -7.23
CA GLU A 168 13.75 2.10 -8.18
C GLU A 168 13.22 3.37 -7.49
N LEU A 169 12.70 3.25 -6.26
CA LEU A 169 12.29 4.41 -5.45
C LEU A 169 13.47 5.33 -5.11
N TYR A 170 14.60 4.76 -4.72
CA TYR A 170 15.79 5.53 -4.36
C TYR A 170 16.39 6.26 -5.56
N VAL A 171 16.51 5.59 -6.71
CA VAL A 171 16.95 6.21 -7.97
C VAL A 171 16.04 7.38 -8.34
N TYR A 172 14.72 7.19 -8.25
CA TYR A 172 13.78 8.26 -8.53
C TYR A 172 13.97 9.50 -7.64
N VAL A 173 14.25 9.31 -6.35
CA VAL A 173 14.56 10.40 -5.42
C VAL A 173 15.86 11.11 -5.80
N LEU A 174 16.91 10.37 -6.18
CA LEU A 174 18.17 10.95 -6.63
C LEU A 174 17.98 11.78 -7.91
N GLU A 175 17.28 11.24 -8.91
CA GLU A 175 16.99 11.93 -10.17
C GLU A 175 16.20 13.23 -9.93
N ARG A 176 15.20 13.20 -9.03
CA ARG A 176 14.46 14.41 -8.63
C ARG A 176 15.33 15.45 -7.95
N LYS A 177 16.25 15.03 -7.09
CA LYS A 177 17.18 15.94 -6.41
C LYS A 177 18.14 16.60 -7.41
N GLU A 178 18.72 15.82 -8.33
CA GLU A 178 19.59 16.36 -9.38
C GLU A 178 18.88 17.37 -10.29
N LEU A 179 17.61 17.11 -10.63
CA LEU A 179 16.78 18.04 -11.41
C LEU A 179 16.56 19.35 -10.64
N SER A 180 16.27 19.27 -9.34
CA SER A 180 16.09 20.44 -8.46
C SER A 180 17.38 21.25 -8.32
N ASP A 181 18.53 20.60 -8.14
CA ASP A 181 19.82 21.27 -7.97
C ASP A 181 20.31 21.98 -9.25
N ARG A 182 19.88 21.49 -10.44
CA ARG A 182 20.24 22.08 -11.75
C ARG A 182 19.36 23.26 -12.16
N GLN A 183 18.21 23.46 -11.55
CA GLN A 183 17.29 24.57 -11.85
C GLN A 183 17.20 25.54 -10.65
N PRO A 184 17.99 26.63 -10.63
CA PRO A 184 17.84 27.66 -9.60
C PRO A 184 16.51 28.41 -9.76
N GLU A 185 15.58 28.20 -8.81
CA GLU A 185 14.45 29.01 -8.28
C GLU A 185 13.66 30.01 -9.18
N THR A 186 13.90 30.11 -10.49
CA THR A 186 13.33 31.15 -11.37
C THR A 186 12.36 30.62 -12.42
N SER A 187 11.96 29.36 -12.33
CA SER A 187 10.93 28.80 -13.18
C SER A 187 9.64 28.62 -12.39
N PHE A 188 8.62 29.39 -12.81
CA PHE A 188 7.20 29.29 -12.49
C PHE A 188 6.74 27.91 -11.98
N PRO A 189 5.79 27.84 -11.04
CA PRO A 189 5.34 26.58 -10.45
C PRO A 189 4.90 25.63 -11.56
N SER A 190 5.71 24.59 -11.79
CA SER A 190 5.43 23.54 -12.76
C SER A 190 4.16 22.82 -12.30
N SER A 191 3.09 23.02 -13.07
CA SER A 191 1.75 22.45 -12.88
C SER A 191 1.13 22.63 -11.49
N LEU A 192 0.23 23.61 -11.38
CA LEU A 192 -0.86 23.63 -10.41
C LEU A 192 -1.82 22.45 -10.66
N THR A 193 -1.35 21.20 -10.56
CA THR A 193 -2.29 20.12 -10.25
C THR A 193 -2.74 20.38 -8.83
N PRO A 194 -4.03 20.65 -8.56
CA PRO A 194 -4.50 20.82 -7.21
C PRO A 194 -4.07 19.58 -6.43
N VAL A 195 -3.35 19.81 -5.33
CA VAL A 195 -2.98 18.74 -4.41
C VAL A 195 -4.29 18.28 -3.80
N VAL A 196 -4.83 17.18 -4.32
CA VAL A 196 -6.10 16.61 -3.84
C VAL A 196 -5.81 15.99 -2.49
N ASP A 197 -6.47 16.44 -1.44
CA ASP A 197 -6.30 15.86 -0.11
C ASP A 197 -6.96 14.46 -0.10
N LEU A 198 -6.17 13.40 -0.26
CA LEU A 198 -6.66 12.03 -0.40
C LEU A 198 -7.17 11.49 0.93
N ALA A 199 -8.32 10.82 0.89
CA ALA A 199 -8.80 10.06 2.04
C ALA A 199 -7.82 8.96 2.42
N SER A 200 -7.69 8.71 3.72
CA SER A 200 -6.90 7.56 4.19
C SER A 200 -7.52 6.24 3.74
N LEU A 201 -6.68 5.22 3.61
CA LEU A 201 -7.09 3.86 3.28
C LEU A 201 -8.04 3.27 4.32
N ASP A 202 -7.91 3.64 5.59
CA ASP A 202 -8.86 3.23 6.64
C ASP A 202 -10.23 3.92 6.50
N THR A 203 -10.28 5.19 6.11
CA THR A 203 -11.54 5.88 5.77
C THR A 203 -12.23 5.22 4.57
N LEU A 204 -11.48 4.91 3.51
CA LEU A 204 -11.98 4.18 2.35
C LEU A 204 -12.47 2.78 2.70
N GLU A 205 -11.71 2.06 3.54
CA GLU A 205 -12.09 0.73 3.99
C GLU A 205 -13.41 0.75 4.78
N GLY A 206 -13.57 1.72 5.69
CA GLY A 206 -14.83 1.91 6.40
C GLY A 206 -16.00 2.19 5.46
N TYR A 207 -15.79 2.92 4.36
CA TYR A 207 -16.81 3.14 3.34
C TYR A 207 -17.16 1.83 2.61
N TYR A 208 -16.17 1.04 2.19
CA TYR A 208 -16.42 -0.23 1.51
C TYR A 208 -17.19 -1.22 2.38
N GLN A 209 -16.92 -1.26 3.69
CA GLN A 209 -17.65 -2.10 4.64
C GLN A 209 -19.12 -1.68 4.77
N GLN A 210 -19.39 -0.37 4.88
CA GLN A 210 -20.77 0.14 4.92
C GLN A 210 -21.50 -0.13 3.59
N LEU A 211 -20.82 0.08 2.46
CA LEU A 211 -21.37 -0.19 1.13
C LEU A 211 -21.74 -1.67 0.97
N GLU A 212 -20.85 -2.59 1.34
CA GLU A 212 -21.10 -4.02 1.27
C GLU A 212 -22.30 -4.43 2.14
N ALA A 213 -22.35 -3.95 3.39
CA ALA A 213 -23.44 -4.24 4.31
C ALA A 213 -24.79 -3.76 3.75
N LEU A 214 -24.85 -2.54 3.22
CA LEU A 214 -26.06 -1.99 2.61
C LEU A 214 -26.45 -2.78 1.36
N LEU A 215 -25.51 -3.07 0.45
CA LEU A 215 -25.82 -3.75 -0.79
C LEU A 215 -26.27 -5.21 -0.57
N LEU A 216 -25.78 -5.88 0.48
CA LEU A 216 -26.30 -7.16 0.95
C LEU A 216 -27.72 -7.01 1.51
N LYS A 217 -27.96 -5.99 2.34
CA LYS A 217 -29.26 -5.71 2.97
C LYS A 217 -30.36 -5.45 1.95
N ILE A 218 -30.07 -4.73 0.87
CA ILE A 218 -31.05 -4.44 -0.20
C ILE A 218 -31.16 -5.56 -1.25
N GLY A 219 -30.40 -6.65 -1.10
CA GLY A 219 -30.43 -7.79 -2.03
C GLY A 219 -29.72 -7.56 -3.38
N TYR A 220 -28.92 -6.51 -3.52
CA TYR A 220 -28.08 -6.31 -4.71
C TYR A 220 -26.88 -7.27 -4.72
N LEU A 221 -26.27 -7.48 -3.55
CA LEU A 221 -25.25 -8.50 -3.32
C LEU A 221 -25.87 -9.75 -2.72
N TYR A 222 -25.29 -10.90 -3.07
CA TYR A 222 -25.52 -12.17 -2.37
C TYR A 222 -24.23 -12.59 -1.69
N PRO A 223 -24.27 -13.26 -0.52
CA PRO A 223 -23.06 -13.65 0.23
C PRO A 223 -22.01 -14.36 -0.64
N HIS A 224 -22.44 -15.28 -1.49
CA HIS A 224 -21.55 -16.06 -2.37
C HIS A 224 -20.96 -15.26 -3.56
N THR A 225 -21.47 -14.05 -3.85
CA THR A 225 -20.93 -13.17 -4.92
C THR A 225 -20.35 -11.86 -4.40
N SER A 226 -20.49 -11.58 -3.10
CA SER A 226 -20.17 -10.29 -2.48
C SER A 226 -18.72 -9.88 -2.77
N ALA A 227 -17.76 -10.77 -2.45
CA ALA A 227 -16.34 -10.50 -2.64
C ALA A 227 -15.97 -10.08 -4.08
N SER A 228 -16.48 -10.79 -5.09
CA SER A 228 -16.17 -10.53 -6.51
C SER A 228 -16.81 -9.23 -7.02
N ARG A 229 -18.00 -8.88 -6.53
CA ARG A 229 -18.67 -7.61 -6.89
C ARG A 229 -18.04 -6.43 -6.14
N MET A 230 -17.73 -6.60 -4.86
CA MET A 230 -17.04 -5.59 -4.06
C MET A 230 -15.63 -5.30 -4.59
N GLU A 231 -14.91 -6.31 -5.09
CA GLU A 231 -13.64 -6.11 -5.80
C GLU A 231 -13.79 -5.14 -6.99
N LYS A 232 -14.85 -5.26 -7.79
CA LYS A 232 -15.11 -4.35 -8.92
C LYS A 232 -15.45 -2.93 -8.44
N LEU A 233 -16.24 -2.81 -7.38
CA LEU A 233 -16.57 -1.52 -6.77
C LEU A 233 -15.32 -0.85 -6.18
N ARG A 234 -14.49 -1.59 -5.44
CA ARG A 234 -13.21 -1.09 -4.91
C ARG A 234 -12.32 -0.53 -6.02
N ARG A 235 -12.20 -1.22 -7.15
CA ARG A 235 -11.44 -0.70 -8.30
C ARG A 235 -12.04 0.57 -8.91
N LEU A 236 -13.36 0.64 -8.98
CA LEU A 236 -14.08 1.81 -9.48
C LEU A 236 -13.80 3.05 -8.62
N TYR A 237 -13.70 2.90 -7.30
CA TYR A 237 -13.44 4.01 -6.39
C TYR A 237 -11.94 4.29 -6.19
N ASN A 238 -11.08 3.27 -6.17
CA ASN A 238 -9.63 3.43 -6.03
C ASN A 238 -8.99 4.23 -7.18
N ARG A 239 -9.60 4.24 -8.38
CA ARG A 239 -9.13 5.06 -9.52
C ARG A 239 -9.60 6.53 -9.46
N ALA A 240 -10.50 6.86 -8.53
CA ALA A 240 -11.09 8.19 -8.44
C ALA A 240 -10.30 9.13 -7.52
N ASP A 241 -9.28 8.62 -6.82
CA ASP A 241 -8.43 9.41 -5.91
C ASP A 241 -9.27 10.27 -4.94
N LEU A 242 -10.22 9.60 -4.27
CA LEU A 242 -11.23 10.27 -3.44
C LEU A 242 -10.60 10.99 -2.24
N SER A 243 -11.14 12.17 -1.97
CA SER A 243 -10.87 12.98 -0.78
C SER A 243 -11.79 12.64 0.40
N ASP A 244 -11.40 13.03 1.62
CA ASP A 244 -12.22 12.81 2.82
C ASP A 244 -13.64 13.40 2.70
N PRO A 245 -13.84 14.64 2.17
CA PRO A 245 -15.18 15.17 1.95
C PRO A 245 -16.02 14.35 0.96
N GLU A 246 -15.41 13.80 -0.08
CA GLU A 246 -16.10 12.95 -1.07
C GLU A 246 -16.50 11.61 -0.45
N VAL A 247 -15.62 10.99 0.33
CA VAL A 247 -15.96 9.76 1.07
C VAL A 247 -17.08 10.04 2.08
N ALA A 248 -17.04 11.17 2.80
CA ALA A 248 -18.10 11.57 3.72
C ALA A 248 -19.44 11.76 3.00
N MET A 249 -19.45 12.40 1.83
CA MET A 249 -20.64 12.54 0.99
C MET A 249 -21.19 11.17 0.57
N LEU A 250 -20.34 10.27 0.08
CA LEU A 250 -20.75 8.91 -0.31
C LEU A 250 -21.34 8.13 0.86
N ARG A 251 -20.71 8.18 2.04
CA ARG A 251 -21.26 7.57 3.28
C ARG A 251 -22.59 8.21 3.69
N GLY A 252 -22.77 9.51 3.49
CA GLY A 252 -24.03 10.20 3.69
C GLY A 252 -25.15 9.63 2.83
N VAL A 253 -24.87 9.35 1.55
CA VAL A 253 -25.82 8.67 0.63
C VAL A 253 -26.19 7.28 1.16
N LEU A 254 -25.22 6.46 1.58
CA LEU A 254 -25.50 5.13 2.14
C LEU A 254 -26.39 5.22 3.39
N SER A 255 -26.07 6.14 4.30
CA SER A 255 -26.82 6.35 5.55
C SER A 255 -28.26 6.81 5.28
N GLN A 256 -28.46 7.66 4.27
CA GLN A 256 -29.80 8.12 3.87
C GLN A 256 -30.65 6.97 3.28
N VAL A 257 -30.04 6.08 2.50
CA VAL A 257 -30.72 4.88 1.99
C VAL A 257 -31.07 3.94 3.16
N GLU A 258 -30.16 3.73 4.10
CA GLU A 258 -30.41 2.91 5.30
C GLU A 258 -31.58 3.45 6.13
N TRP A 259 -31.65 4.77 6.33
CA TRP A 259 -32.76 5.43 7.00
C TRP A 259 -34.09 5.23 6.27
N ALA A 260 -34.12 5.44 4.95
CA ALA A 260 -35.34 5.27 4.17
C ALA A 260 -35.90 3.84 4.25
N LEU A 261 -35.03 2.82 4.24
CA LEU A 261 -35.42 1.42 4.43
C LEU A 261 -36.03 1.16 5.80
N TYR A 262 -35.51 1.80 6.86
CA TYR A 262 -36.05 1.66 8.21
C TYR A 262 -37.46 2.27 8.34
N VAL A 263 -37.68 3.45 7.75
CA VAL A 263 -39.00 4.10 7.75
C VAL A 263 -40.04 3.23 7.05
N GLN A 264 -39.73 2.70 5.86
CA GLN A 264 -40.65 1.84 5.11
C GLN A 264 -41.03 0.55 5.87
N GLN A 265 -40.09 -0.05 6.59
CA GLN A 265 -40.36 -1.23 7.41
C GLN A 265 -41.22 -0.92 8.64
N SER A 266 -41.14 0.30 9.15
CA SER A 266 -41.92 0.77 10.30
C SER A 266 -43.37 1.09 9.90
N ASP A 267 -43.57 1.65 8.70
CA ASP A 267 -44.91 1.93 8.15
C ASP A 267 -45.64 0.67 7.63
N SER A 268 -44.92 -0.42 7.41
CA SER A 268 -45.47 -1.71 6.95
C SER A 268 -45.83 -2.69 8.08
N ARG A 269 -45.65 -2.29 9.35
CA ARG A 269 -45.99 -3.06 10.56
C ARG A 269 -47.18 -2.45 11.28
#